data_AF-A0A2W6ZLY5-F1
#
_entry.id   AF-A0A2W6ZLY5-F1
#
_cell.length_a   1.000
_cell.length_b   1.000
_cell.length_c   1.000
_cell.angle_alpha   90.00
_cell.angle_beta   90.00
_cell.angle_gamma   90.00
#
_symmetry.space_group_name_H-M   'P 1'
#
loop_
_entity.id
_entity.type
_entity.pdbx_description
1 polymer ?
#
loop_
_entity_poly.entity_id
_entity_poly.type
_entity_poly.pdbx_seq_one_letter_code
_entity_poly.pdbx_strand_id
1 'polypeptide(L)'
;MASPHSEYEIQQRIRLACGHGPVRLWRNNTGALVDQQGRQVRFGLCRGSSDLIGLRSLEVTPELVGQQIAQFVALEIKTPHGVVSAEQRAFLHLVEQLGGVAAVCRSIEEAEQSLAVTSQLRQATDGSGRTAEAAQAAGAGPPRRAPLHTGFETTDGDRDSDHWTSSQADPLLT
;
A
#
# COMPACT_ATOMS: atom_id res chain seq x y z
N MET A 1 34.65 6.12 -17.63
CA MET A 1 33.19 6.22 -17.48
C MET A 1 32.77 5.26 -16.39
N ALA A 2 32.00 5.69 -15.39
CA ALA A 2 31.51 4.78 -14.34
C ALA A 2 30.64 3.69 -14.99
N SER A 3 30.82 2.44 -14.59
CA SER A 3 29.97 1.34 -15.05
C SER A 3 28.51 1.62 -14.69
N PRO A 4 27.55 1.32 -15.57
CA PRO A 4 26.13 1.50 -15.26
C PRO A 4 25.76 0.64 -14.04
N HIS A 5 25.15 1.26 -13.04
CA HIS A 5 24.72 0.56 -11.83
C HIS A 5 23.64 -0.47 -12.16
N SER A 6 23.74 -1.66 -11.55
CA SER A 6 22.66 -2.66 -11.61
C SER A 6 21.42 -2.19 -10.83
N GLU A 7 20.24 -2.74 -11.13
CA GLU A 7 19.02 -2.45 -10.36
C GLU A 7 19.21 -2.76 -8.87
N TYR A 8 19.92 -3.85 -8.55
CA TYR A 8 20.27 -4.19 -7.17
C TYR A 8 21.11 -3.12 -6.49
N GLU A 9 22.13 -2.58 -7.15
CA GLU A 9 22.97 -1.52 -6.60
C GLU A 9 22.18 -0.22 -6.40
N ILE A 10 21.35 0.17 -7.37
CA ILE A 10 20.46 1.34 -7.27
C ILE A 10 19.52 1.16 -6.08
N GLN A 11 18.89 -0.02 -5.95
CA GLN A 11 17.98 -0.36 -4.88
C GLN A 11 18.66 -0.28 -3.50
N GLN A 12 19.87 -0.83 -3.34
CA GLN A 12 20.59 -0.75 -2.06
C GLN A 12 20.96 0.70 -1.71
N ARG A 13 21.39 1.49 -2.69
CA ARG A 13 21.73 2.90 -2.51
C ARG A 13 20.52 3.72 -2.07
N ILE A 14 19.37 3.57 -2.75
CA ILE A 14 18.11 4.22 -2.38
C ILE A 14 17.68 3.80 -0.98
N ARG A 15 17.73 2.50 -0.65
CA ARG A 15 17.32 2.00 0.67
C ARG A 15 18.14 2.63 1.80
N LEU A 16 19.46 2.75 1.61
CA LEU A 16 20.35 3.36 2.62
C LEU A 16 20.14 4.88 2.72
N ALA A 17 19.99 5.56 1.59
CA ALA A 17 19.82 7.01 1.54
C ALA A 17 18.44 7.49 2.01
N CYS A 18 17.39 6.71 1.78
CA CYS A 18 16.01 7.15 2.04
C CYS A 18 15.33 6.40 3.21
N GLY A 19 15.92 5.31 3.70
CA GLY A 19 15.32 4.43 4.72
C GLY A 19 15.41 4.92 6.16
N HIS A 20 15.42 6.24 6.40
CA HIS A 20 15.61 6.84 7.72
C HIS A 20 14.67 8.03 7.97
N GLY A 21 14.77 8.64 9.16
CA GLY A 21 13.95 9.80 9.54
C GLY A 21 12.46 9.45 9.60
N PRO A 22 11.57 10.13 8.84
CA PRO A 22 10.15 9.80 8.79
C PRO A 22 9.84 8.58 7.90
N VAL A 23 10.82 8.04 7.15
CA VAL A 23 10.62 6.93 6.23
C VAL A 23 11.31 5.66 6.75
N ARG A 24 10.70 4.50 6.55
CA ARG A 24 11.35 3.19 6.70
C ARG A 24 11.12 2.39 5.43
N LEU A 25 12.21 1.94 4.80
CA LEU A 25 12.18 1.12 3.59
C LEU A 25 12.77 -0.26 3.85
N TRP A 26 12.09 -1.28 3.37
CA TRP A 26 12.52 -2.67 3.37
C TRP A 26 12.62 -3.18 1.95
N ARG A 27 13.55 -4.12 1.75
CA ARG A 27 13.59 -4.89 0.51
C ARG A 27 12.46 -5.90 0.51
N ASN A 28 11.66 -5.88 -0.55
CA ASN A 28 10.65 -6.89 -0.82
C ASN A 28 11.24 -7.96 -1.72
N ASN A 29 11.60 -9.11 -1.15
CA ASN A 29 12.02 -10.25 -1.95
C ASN A 29 10.77 -10.92 -2.54
N THR A 30 10.61 -10.88 -3.86
CA THR A 30 9.52 -11.58 -4.56
C THR A 30 10.08 -12.77 -5.33
N GLY A 31 9.31 -13.85 -5.42
CA GLY A 31 9.75 -15.02 -6.17
C GLY A 31 8.99 -16.29 -5.84
N ALA A 32 9.57 -17.40 -6.29
CA ALA A 32 9.09 -18.74 -5.96
C ALA A 32 10.30 -19.64 -5.67
N LEU A 33 10.16 -20.51 -4.68
CA LEU A 33 11.12 -21.56 -4.36
C LEU A 33 10.38 -22.86 -4.14
N VAL A 34 11.08 -23.98 -4.29
CA VAL A 34 10.57 -25.30 -3.93
C VAL A 34 11.04 -25.58 -2.50
N ASP A 35 10.12 -25.89 -1.60
CA ASP A 35 10.46 -26.23 -0.22
C ASP A 35 11.09 -27.63 -0.13
N GLN A 36 11.53 -28.02 1.06
CA GLN A 36 12.17 -29.32 1.29
C GLN A 36 11.24 -30.52 1.01
N GLN A 37 9.93 -30.30 0.95
CA GLN A 37 8.91 -31.32 0.67
C GLN A 37 8.52 -31.34 -0.82
N GLY A 38 9.18 -30.55 -1.67
CA GLY A 38 8.88 -30.48 -3.11
C GLY A 38 7.71 -29.54 -3.46
N ARG A 39 7.16 -28.78 -2.50
CA ARG A 39 6.05 -27.86 -2.75
C ARG A 39 6.55 -26.52 -3.27
N GLN A 40 5.89 -25.99 -4.30
CA GLN A 40 6.19 -24.65 -4.81
C GLN A 40 5.59 -23.60 -3.87
N VAL A 41 6.45 -22.76 -3.28
CA VAL A 41 6.07 -21.65 -2.40
C VAL A 41 6.38 -20.35 -3.11
N ARG A 42 5.36 -19.48 -3.27
CA ARG A 42 5.53 -18.10 -3.74
C ARG A 42 5.64 -17.18 -2.53
N PHE A 43 6.54 -16.22 -2.61
CA PHE A 43 6.82 -15.27 -1.53
C PHE A 43 6.94 -13.84 -2.07
N GLY A 44 6.92 -12.88 -1.14
CA GLY A 44 6.73 -11.46 -1.42
C GLY A 44 5.27 -11.03 -1.18
N LEU A 45 4.98 -9.73 -1.32
CA LEU A 45 3.63 -9.21 -1.06
C LEU A 45 2.59 -9.72 -2.08
N CYS A 46 2.86 -9.50 -3.36
CA CYS A 46 2.04 -10.00 -4.47
C CYS A 46 2.84 -9.98 -5.77
N ARG A 47 2.32 -10.59 -6.83
CA ARG A 47 2.94 -10.50 -8.16
C ARG A 47 2.95 -9.04 -8.61
N GLY A 48 4.13 -8.53 -8.95
CA GLY A 48 4.32 -7.14 -9.38
C GLY A 48 4.48 -6.13 -8.25
N SER A 49 4.48 -6.56 -6.98
CA SER A 49 4.80 -5.64 -5.87
C SER A 49 6.21 -5.10 -5.98
N SER A 50 6.38 -3.81 -5.67
CA SER A 50 7.64 -3.06 -5.80
C SER A 50 8.81 -3.64 -5.02
N ASP A 51 10.04 -3.36 -5.50
CA ASP A 51 11.31 -3.83 -4.92
C ASP A 51 11.56 -3.28 -3.51
N LEU A 52 11.22 -2.00 -3.27
CA LEU A 52 11.24 -1.39 -1.96
C LEU A 52 9.82 -1.08 -1.52
N ILE A 53 9.50 -1.56 -0.32
CA ILE A 53 8.23 -1.30 0.36
C ILE A 53 8.51 -0.63 1.69
N GLY A 54 7.58 0.18 2.16
CA GLY A 54 7.84 0.97 3.36
C GLY A 54 6.64 1.66 3.94
N LEU A 55 6.96 2.42 4.99
CA LEU A 55 6.04 3.35 5.62
C LEU A 55 6.71 4.72 5.65
N ARG A 56 5.90 5.76 5.44
CA ARG A 56 6.28 7.15 5.71
C ARG A 56 5.35 7.71 6.77
N SER A 57 5.94 8.30 7.80
CA SER A 57 5.20 9.04 8.83
C SER A 57 4.70 10.35 8.25
N LEU A 58 3.43 10.65 8.51
CA LEU A 58 2.78 11.90 8.16
C LEU A 58 2.23 12.56 9.43
N GLU A 59 2.33 13.88 9.49
CA GLU A 59 1.51 14.66 10.42
C GLU A 59 0.12 14.83 9.81
N VAL A 60 -0.90 14.36 10.53
CA VAL A 60 -2.29 14.49 10.11
C VAL A 60 -2.78 15.88 10.52
N THR A 61 -3.05 16.75 9.56
CA THR A 61 -3.60 18.09 9.79
C THR A 61 -5.14 18.04 9.82
N PRO A 62 -5.84 19.09 10.32
CA PRO A 62 -7.30 19.15 10.29
C PRO A 62 -7.90 18.93 8.90
N GLU A 63 -7.20 19.34 7.84
CA GLU A 63 -7.61 19.15 6.45
C GLU A 63 -7.51 17.69 5.99
N LEU A 64 -6.71 16.88 6.67
CA LEU A 64 -6.59 15.44 6.46
C LEU A 64 -7.67 14.64 7.22
N VAL A 65 -8.45 15.28 8.10
CA VAL A 65 -9.55 14.63 8.81
C VAL A 65 -10.67 14.27 7.83
N GLY A 66 -11.07 13.00 7.84
CA GLY A 66 -12.03 12.45 6.89
C GLY A 66 -11.40 11.86 5.62
N GLN A 67 -10.07 11.94 5.48
CA GLN A 67 -9.33 11.26 4.41
C GLN A 67 -8.87 9.87 4.86
N GLN A 68 -8.81 8.91 3.94
CA GLN A 68 -8.26 7.58 4.20
C GLN A 68 -6.73 7.67 4.16
N ILE A 69 -6.04 7.30 5.24
CA ILE A 69 -4.57 7.43 5.34
C ILE A 69 -3.94 6.06 5.61
N ALA A 70 -3.28 5.54 4.59
CA ALA A 70 -2.19 4.60 4.72
C ALA A 70 -1.05 5.14 3.85
N GLN A 71 -0.02 5.77 4.44
CA GLN A 71 1.14 6.13 3.62
C GLN A 71 2.12 4.97 3.52
N PHE A 72 1.60 3.91 2.92
CA PHE A 72 2.41 2.85 2.35
C PHE A 72 3.31 3.46 1.27
N VAL A 73 4.56 3.03 1.23
CA VAL A 73 5.53 3.43 0.22
C VAL A 73 5.82 2.22 -0.67
N ALA A 74 5.79 2.43 -1.98
CA ALA A 74 6.12 1.45 -3.01
C ALA A 74 7.07 2.07 -4.04
N LEU A 75 8.35 1.71 -4.00
CA LEU A 75 9.33 2.17 -4.99
C LEU A 75 9.79 1.00 -5.85
N GLU A 76 9.41 1.02 -7.12
CA GLU A 76 9.86 0.08 -8.15
C GLU A 76 11.18 0.57 -8.73
N ILE A 77 12.24 -0.24 -8.66
CA ILE A 77 13.58 0.19 -9.05
C ILE A 77 13.87 -0.29 -10.45
N LYS A 78 14.33 0.64 -11.30
CA LYS A 78 14.74 0.31 -12.68
C LYS A 78 16.08 0.93 -13.01
N THR A 79 16.80 0.28 -13.92
CA THR A 79 17.92 0.96 -14.62
C THR A 79 17.39 2.13 -15.48
N PRO A 80 18.27 3.00 -16.01
CA PRO A 80 17.88 4.05 -16.96
C PRO A 80 17.00 3.57 -18.12
N HIS A 81 17.17 2.33 -18.57
CA HIS A 81 16.42 1.73 -19.68
C HIS A 81 15.48 0.61 -19.23
N GLY A 82 15.33 0.37 -17.93
CA GLY A 82 14.49 -0.68 -17.38
C GLY A 82 13.01 -0.41 -17.64
N VAL A 83 12.30 -1.46 -18.08
CA VAL A 83 10.88 -1.42 -18.43
C VAL A 83 10.06 -1.93 -17.26
N VAL A 84 9.01 -1.20 -16.92
CA VAL A 84 8.04 -1.59 -15.89
C VAL A 84 7.05 -2.59 -16.51
N SER A 85 6.72 -3.67 -15.81
CA SER A 85 5.73 -4.65 -16.28
C SER A 85 4.29 -4.12 -16.14
N ALA A 86 3.31 -4.82 -16.73
CA ALA A 86 1.90 -4.47 -16.58
C ALA A 86 1.42 -4.66 -15.13
N GLU A 87 1.85 -5.73 -14.48
CA GLU A 87 1.52 -6.03 -13.08
C GLU A 87 2.15 -5.02 -12.13
N GLN A 88 3.39 -4.61 -12.38
CA GLN A 88 4.07 -3.57 -11.61
C GLN A 88 3.34 -2.22 -11.73
N ARG A 89 2.93 -1.83 -12.95
CA ARG A 89 2.09 -0.64 -13.15
C ARG A 89 0.77 -0.73 -12.39
N ALA A 90 0.09 -1.88 -12.44
CA ALA A 90 -1.17 -2.09 -11.73
C ALA A 90 -1.01 -1.98 -10.21
N PHE A 91 0.08 -2.54 -9.66
CA PHE A 91 0.40 -2.44 -8.25
C PHE A 91 0.67 -0.98 -7.82
N LEU A 92 1.51 -0.26 -8.55
CA LEU A 92 1.80 1.14 -8.27
C LEU A 92 0.53 1.99 -8.30
N HIS A 93 -0.31 1.79 -9.32
CA HIS A 93 -1.58 2.50 -9.44
C HIS A 93 -2.52 2.25 -8.26
N LEU A 94 -2.64 0.99 -7.81
CA LEU A 94 -3.45 0.64 -6.64
C LEU A 94 -2.95 1.36 -5.38
N VAL A 95 -1.62 1.39 -5.17
CA VAL A 95 -1.03 2.09 -4.02
C VAL A 95 -1.35 3.58 -4.06
N GLU A 96 -1.22 4.24 -5.21
CA GLU A 96 -1.58 5.65 -5.39
C GLU A 96 -3.08 5.89 -5.14
N GLN A 97 -3.96 5.03 -5.66
CA GLN A 97 -5.41 5.15 -5.48
C GLN A 97 -5.85 5.04 -4.02
N LEU A 98 -5.11 4.31 -3.20
CA LEU A 98 -5.37 4.13 -1.77
C LEU A 98 -4.62 5.15 -0.90
N GLY A 99 -4.00 6.17 -1.49
CA GLY A 99 -3.33 7.26 -0.77
C GLY A 99 -1.89 6.97 -0.35
N GLY A 100 -1.29 5.90 -0.87
CA GLY A 100 0.13 5.61 -0.71
C GLY A 100 1.03 6.41 -1.65
N VAL A 101 2.34 6.36 -1.40
CA VAL A 101 3.37 6.88 -2.31
C VAL A 101 3.82 5.72 -3.19
N ALA A 102 3.63 5.84 -4.50
CA ALA A 102 4.15 4.88 -5.46
C ALA A 102 4.97 5.59 -6.53
N ALA A 103 6.13 5.04 -6.88
CA ALA A 103 6.97 5.61 -7.94
C ALA A 103 7.87 4.55 -8.57
N VAL A 104 8.30 4.83 -9.80
CA VAL A 104 9.42 4.14 -10.45
C VAL A 104 10.64 5.00 -10.24
N CYS A 105 11.69 4.48 -9.62
CA CYS A 105 12.90 5.22 -9.30
C CYS A 105 14.12 4.59 -9.98
N ARG A 106 14.96 5.45 -10.55
CA ARG A 106 16.22 5.09 -11.23
C ARG A 106 17.45 5.69 -10.57
N SER A 107 17.25 6.53 -9.56
CA SER A 107 18.31 7.16 -8.79
C SER A 107 17.85 7.49 -7.36
N ILE A 108 18.80 7.94 -6.53
CA ILE A 108 18.50 8.42 -5.17
C ILE A 108 17.63 9.67 -5.25
N GLU A 109 17.96 10.58 -6.15
CA GLU A 109 17.29 11.87 -6.31
C GLU A 109 15.81 11.70 -6.70
N GLU A 110 15.49 10.76 -7.61
CA GLU A 110 14.09 10.44 -7.96
C GLU A 110 13.32 9.85 -6.77
N ALA A 111 13.98 9.01 -5.97
CA ALA A 111 13.38 8.44 -4.76
C ALA A 111 13.12 9.52 -3.70
N GLU A 112 14.09 10.41 -3.45
CA GLU A 112 13.95 11.54 -2.54
C GLU A 112 12.81 12.48 -2.97
N GLN A 113 12.72 12.80 -4.27
CA GLN A 113 11.63 13.62 -4.81
C GLN A 113 10.25 12.97 -4.60
N SER A 114 10.15 11.66 -4.81
CA SER A 114 8.89 10.91 -4.62
C SER A 114 8.50 10.84 -3.14
N LEU A 115 9.49 10.75 -2.25
CA LEU A 115 9.30 10.66 -0.81
C LEU A 115 9.15 12.01 -0.12
N ALA A 116 9.52 13.11 -0.77
CA ALA A 116 9.32 14.45 -0.25
C ALA A 116 7.84 14.68 0.06
N VAL A 117 7.58 15.30 1.22
CA VAL A 117 6.22 15.71 1.59
C VAL A 117 5.85 16.88 0.69
N THR A 118 5.21 16.59 -0.45
CA THR A 118 4.58 17.65 -1.22
C THR A 118 3.15 17.79 -0.73
N SER A 119 2.85 18.90 -0.07
CA SER A 119 1.48 19.37 0.17
C SER A 119 0.84 19.80 -1.16
N GLN A 120 0.67 18.87 -2.10
CA GLN A 120 -0.19 19.12 -3.25
C GLN A 120 -1.62 18.80 -2.84
N LEU A 121 -2.24 19.72 -2.10
CA LEU A 121 -3.67 19.98 -2.28
C LEU A 121 -3.83 20.42 -3.74
N ARG A 122 -4.00 19.47 -4.65
CA ARG A 122 -4.31 19.77 -6.04
C ARG A 122 -5.71 20.36 -6.09
N GLN A 123 -5.72 21.66 -6.29
CA GLN A 123 -6.82 22.45 -6.81
C GLN A 123 -7.48 21.74 -8.00
N ALA A 124 -8.72 21.26 -7.81
CA ALA A 124 -9.71 20.92 -8.84
C ALA A 124 -11.03 20.58 -8.09
N THR A 125 -11.96 21.50 -7.88
CA THR A 125 -12.80 22.09 -8.93
C THR A 125 -13.50 23.32 -8.37
N ASP A 126 -13.15 24.51 -8.87
CA ASP A 126 -14.10 25.62 -8.95
C ASP A 126 -13.80 26.36 -10.26
N GLY A 127 -14.63 26.07 -11.25
CA GLY A 127 -14.54 26.64 -12.60
C GLY A 127 -15.90 26.78 -13.28
N SER A 128 -17.00 26.56 -12.56
CA SER A 128 -18.32 26.98 -12.99
C SER A 128 -18.81 28.05 -12.02
N GLY A 129 -18.41 29.29 -12.28
CA GLY A 129 -18.99 30.46 -11.63
C GLY A 129 -20.50 30.48 -11.85
N ARG A 130 -21.24 29.96 -10.87
CA ARG A 130 -22.66 30.25 -10.62
C ARG A 130 -22.88 30.26 -9.12
N THR A 131 -22.95 31.46 -8.55
CA THR A 131 -23.66 31.68 -7.29
C THR A 131 -25.15 31.64 -7.59
N ALA A 132 -25.88 30.75 -6.93
CA ALA A 132 -27.33 30.80 -6.88
C ALA A 132 -27.73 30.64 -5.42
N GLU A 133 -27.88 31.78 -4.74
CA GLU A 133 -28.74 31.87 -3.56
C GLU A 133 -30.22 31.93 -3.98
N ALA A 134 -31.06 31.39 -3.09
CA ALA A 134 -32.51 31.53 -2.96
C ALA A 134 -33.38 30.37 -3.49
N ALA A 135 -33.72 29.45 -2.57
CA ALA A 135 -35.11 29.06 -2.30
C ALA A 135 -35.20 28.37 -0.92
N GLN A 136 -35.81 29.06 0.04
CA GLN A 136 -36.23 28.48 1.31
C GLN A 136 -37.60 27.80 1.15
N ALA A 137 -37.74 26.65 1.81
CA ALA A 137 -38.96 26.01 2.31
C ALA A 137 -39.85 25.18 1.35
N ALA A 138 -39.72 23.84 1.45
CA ALA A 138 -40.83 22.93 1.74
C ALA A 138 -40.26 21.57 2.21
N GLY A 139 -40.82 21.03 3.28
CA GLY A 139 -40.28 19.89 4.01
C GLY A 139 -40.28 18.55 3.27
N ALA A 140 -39.26 17.74 3.56
CA ALA A 140 -39.32 16.29 3.54
C ALA A 140 -38.20 15.78 4.47
N GLY A 141 -38.56 14.95 5.45
CA GLY A 141 -37.61 14.38 6.41
C GLY A 141 -36.56 13.49 5.74
N PRO A 142 -35.44 13.18 6.43
CA PRO A 142 -34.37 12.37 5.86
C PRO A 142 -34.89 10.97 5.49
N PRO A 143 -34.46 10.38 4.35
CA PRO A 143 -34.82 9.01 4.03
C PRO A 143 -34.24 8.07 5.11
N ARG A 144 -35.11 7.23 5.68
CA ARG A 144 -34.70 6.16 6.58
C ARG A 144 -33.73 5.23 5.85
N ARG A 145 -32.57 4.97 6.47
CA ARG A 145 -31.66 3.90 6.04
C ARG A 145 -32.40 2.56 6.11
N ALA A 146 -32.39 1.80 5.02
CA ALA A 146 -32.76 0.39 5.03
C ALA A 146 -31.71 -0.42 5.82
N PRO A 147 -32.10 -1.47 6.55
CA PRO A 147 -31.16 -2.35 7.22
C PRO A 147 -30.35 -3.14 6.17
N LEU A 148 -29.03 -3.20 6.36
CA LEU A 148 -28.17 -4.13 5.66
C LEU A 148 -28.52 -5.55 6.13
N HIS A 149 -29.15 -6.34 5.27
CA HIS A 149 -29.24 -7.79 5.46
C HIS A 149 -27.85 -8.39 5.25
N THR A 150 -27.15 -8.74 6.33
CA THR A 150 -26.01 -9.65 6.28
C THR A 150 -26.53 -11.08 6.24
N GLY A 151 -26.83 -11.58 5.04
CA GLY A 151 -26.99 -13.00 4.79
C GLY A 151 -25.69 -13.56 4.24
N PHE A 152 -24.84 -14.10 5.11
CA PHE A 152 -23.74 -14.98 4.71
C PHE A 152 -24.24 -16.42 4.91
N GLU A 153 -24.84 -16.98 3.86
CA GLU A 153 -25.15 -18.41 3.82
C GLU A 153 -23.84 -19.17 3.71
N THR A 154 -23.45 -19.83 4.80
CA THR A 154 -22.50 -20.94 4.75
C THR A 154 -23.32 -22.19 4.47
N THR A 155 -23.20 -22.72 3.26
CA THR A 155 -23.67 -24.09 2.99
C THR A 155 -22.71 -25.05 3.67
N ASP A 156 -23.23 -25.77 4.65
CA ASP A 156 -22.67 -26.98 5.25
C ASP A 156 -22.16 -27.93 4.17
N GLY A 157 -20.93 -28.40 4.35
CA GLY A 157 -20.32 -29.40 3.48
C GLY A 157 -18.85 -29.61 3.78
N ASP A 158 -18.50 -29.98 5.00
CA ASP A 158 -17.74 -31.21 5.26
C ASP A 158 -17.39 -31.32 6.74
N ARG A 159 -17.84 -32.43 7.34
CA ARG A 159 -17.41 -32.89 8.64
C ARG A 159 -16.04 -33.51 8.44
N ASP A 160 -15.02 -32.91 9.03
CA ASP A 160 -13.92 -33.68 9.60
C ASP A 160 -13.53 -33.07 10.94
N SER A 161 -13.80 -33.86 11.96
CA SER A 161 -13.53 -33.61 13.36
C SER A 161 -12.07 -33.89 13.66
N ASP A 162 -11.30 -32.83 13.94
CA ASP A 162 -10.04 -32.97 14.68
C ASP A 162 -10.11 -32.17 15.97
N HIS A 163 -10.24 -32.94 17.05
CA HIS A 163 -10.18 -32.51 18.44
C HIS A 163 -8.84 -31.83 18.75
N TRP A 164 -8.84 -30.50 18.87
CA TRP A 164 -7.73 -29.77 19.51
C TRP A 164 -8.03 -29.62 21.01
N THR A 165 -7.65 -30.61 21.81
CA THR A 165 -7.69 -30.48 23.28
C THR A 165 -6.52 -29.65 23.77
N SER A 166 -6.82 -28.53 24.43
CA SER A 166 -5.84 -27.74 25.18
C SER A 166 -5.20 -28.59 26.29
N SER A 167 -3.90 -28.83 26.22
CA SER A 167 -3.14 -29.30 27.39
C SER A 167 -2.52 -28.10 28.09
N GLN A 168 -2.65 -28.15 29.41
CA GLN A 168 -2.44 -27.09 30.38
C GLN A 168 -0.97 -26.66 30.46
N ALA A 169 -0.79 -25.38 30.82
CA ALA A 169 0.46 -24.84 31.30
C ALA A 169 0.87 -25.52 32.60
N ASP A 170 2.14 -25.93 32.68
CA ASP A 170 2.78 -26.40 33.90
C ASP A 170 3.70 -25.29 34.43
N PRO A 171 3.41 -24.67 35.58
CA PRO A 171 4.33 -23.77 36.25
C PRO A 171 5.12 -24.56 37.29
N LEU A 172 6.45 -24.53 37.17
CA LEU A 172 7.46 -24.49 38.23
C LEU A 172 8.73 -25.24 37.79
N LEU A 173 9.85 -24.52 37.65
CA LEU A 173 11.06 -24.70 38.47
C LEU A 173 12.17 -23.76 37.95
N THR A 174 12.69 -23.00 38.91
CA THR A 174 14.05 -22.43 39.05
C THR A 174 15.08 -22.70 37.96
#